data_AF-B8C4E4-F1
#
_entry.id   AF-B8C4E4-F1
#
_cell.length_a   1.000
_cell.length_b   1.000
_cell.length_c   1.000
_cell.angle_alpha   90.00
_cell.angle_beta   90.00
_cell.angle_gamma   90.00
#
_symmetry.space_group_name_H-M   'P 1'
#
loop_
_entity.id
_entity.type
_entity.pdbx_description
1 polymer ?
#
loop_
_entity_poly.entity_id
_entity_poly.type
_entity_poly.pdbx_seq_one_letter_code
_entity_poly.pdbx_strand_id
1 'polypeptide(L)'
;MAKGVAPYFVSVSFSDPKTVSLRAQPYGAIPLAVDDSSASVASPPYPSAEQRNNCQIIYVLGVEGATHHGFLPILESLARNQADVNGLPYDVQYNAKALRYGLFGWYNNQGDIRRVFGNPQQAPPVDDPTLVQNVISQICPNDGKKHVLIEDNSFPCGQSDDPRSYRIHRQQDWLGMSPEELANSWSANNQPTNLYQFYDAYRPYADVKFVVLHRPFLETIASHAKWDTGPAVHSNIIRGFMLILRRFLDAHQFDMATGERLWTLVCVEKHFAKFYDYNDVQVTEARNAMLYNLASFMKWPTKECHHCFDSWHESTKDHVGILGQTNVGVLKEHMQSLRGVWPPLINGQQCGI
;
A
#
# COMPACT_ATOMS: atom_id res chain seq x y z
N MET A 1 -54.45 0.06 -8.55
CA MET A 1 -53.45 -0.66 -9.36
C MET A 1 -52.34 0.32 -9.72
N ALA A 2 -51.27 0.38 -8.92
CA ALA A 2 -50.11 1.22 -9.20
C ALA A 2 -49.08 0.34 -9.94
N LYS A 3 -48.74 0.72 -11.18
CA LYS A 3 -47.68 0.07 -11.96
C LYS A 3 -46.33 0.54 -11.40
N GLY A 4 -45.59 -0.39 -10.81
CA GLY A 4 -44.21 -0.19 -10.37
C GLY A 4 -43.30 0.00 -11.59
N VAL A 5 -42.55 1.10 -11.57
CA VAL A 5 -41.44 1.34 -12.51
C VAL A 5 -40.26 0.53 -11.99
N ALA A 6 -39.79 -0.43 -12.80
CA ALA A 6 -38.55 -1.14 -12.52
C ALA A 6 -37.36 -0.19 -12.73
N PRO A 7 -36.38 -0.12 -11.81
CA PRO A 7 -35.15 0.62 -12.05
C PRO A 7 -34.32 -0.10 -13.12
N TYR A 8 -33.99 0.63 -14.18
CA TYR A 8 -32.97 0.23 -15.14
C TYR A 8 -31.61 0.23 -14.43
N PHE A 9 -31.04 -0.94 -14.19
CA PHE A 9 -29.67 -1.09 -13.73
C PHE A 9 -28.73 -1.17 -14.94
N VAL A 10 -27.90 -0.16 -15.10
CA VAL A 10 -26.79 -0.17 -16.06
C VAL A 10 -25.66 -0.99 -15.44
N SER A 11 -25.29 -2.10 -16.07
CA SER A 11 -24.06 -2.83 -15.72
C SER A 11 -22.86 -1.94 -16.09
N VAL A 12 -22.25 -1.30 -15.11
CA VAL A 12 -21.02 -0.54 -15.33
C VAL A 12 -19.87 -1.55 -15.41
N SER A 13 -19.51 -1.94 -16.62
CA SER A 13 -18.20 -2.54 -16.88
C SER A 13 -17.16 -1.46 -16.69
N PHE A 14 -16.14 -1.72 -15.87
CA PHE A 14 -14.97 -0.84 -15.83
C PHE A 14 -14.42 -0.72 -17.26
N SER A 15 -14.05 0.49 -17.66
CA SER A 15 -13.10 0.65 -18.76
C SER A 15 -11.80 -0.05 -18.35
N ASP A 16 -11.05 -0.65 -19.28
CA ASP A 16 -9.75 -1.27 -18.97
C ASP A 16 -8.99 -0.32 -18.03
N PRO A 17 -8.53 -0.75 -16.83
CA PRO A 17 -7.86 0.15 -15.89
C PRO A 17 -6.68 0.91 -16.51
N LYS A 18 -6.12 0.43 -17.63
CA LYS A 18 -5.12 1.13 -18.47
C LYS A 18 -5.69 2.25 -19.35
N THR A 19 -6.97 2.21 -19.71
CA THR A 19 -7.65 3.19 -20.58
C THR A 19 -8.22 4.40 -19.83
N VAL A 20 -8.35 4.32 -18.51
CA VAL A 20 -8.63 5.49 -17.68
C VAL A 20 -7.29 6.15 -17.37
N SER A 21 -6.81 6.93 -18.33
CA SER A 21 -5.63 7.77 -18.16
C SER A 21 -5.83 8.69 -16.96
N LEU A 22 -4.83 8.76 -16.09
CA LEU A 22 -4.72 9.87 -15.16
C LEU A 22 -4.88 11.14 -16.00
N ARG A 23 -5.78 12.06 -15.61
CA ARG A 23 -5.57 13.47 -15.94
C ARG A 23 -4.29 13.86 -15.20
N ALA A 24 -3.16 13.54 -15.80
CA ALA A 24 -1.90 14.16 -15.49
C ALA A 24 -2.16 15.65 -15.72
N GLN A 25 -2.40 16.39 -14.63
CA GLN A 25 -2.08 17.80 -14.64
C GLN A 25 -0.57 17.83 -14.98
N PRO A 26 -0.18 18.44 -16.11
CA PRO A 26 1.22 18.54 -16.45
C PRO A 26 1.84 19.52 -15.46
N TYR A 27 2.28 19.02 -14.30
CA TYR A 27 3.31 19.72 -13.55
C TYR A 27 4.51 19.73 -14.49
N GLY A 28 4.82 20.94 -14.98
CA GLY A 28 5.65 21.16 -16.13
C GLY A 28 6.88 20.28 -16.11
N ALA A 29 7.07 19.51 -17.18
CA ALA A 29 8.41 19.29 -17.67
C ALA A 29 9.00 20.68 -17.86
N ILE A 30 9.74 21.18 -16.87
CA ILE A 30 10.69 22.25 -17.09
C ILE A 30 11.59 21.66 -18.18
N PRO A 31 11.59 22.20 -19.40
CA PRO A 31 12.61 21.81 -20.36
C PRO A 31 13.91 22.13 -19.65
N LEU A 32 14.78 21.13 -19.48
CA LEU A 32 16.18 21.38 -19.17
C LEU A 32 16.70 22.23 -20.32
N ALA A 33 16.57 23.55 -20.18
CA ALA A 33 17.27 24.51 -20.97
C ALA A 33 18.74 24.22 -20.68
N VAL A 34 19.40 23.62 -21.67
CA VAL A 34 20.85 23.53 -21.72
C VAL A 34 21.31 24.96 -21.97
N ASP A 35 21.36 25.75 -20.89
CA ASP A 35 22.01 27.04 -20.92
C ASP A 35 23.47 26.80 -20.56
N ASP A 36 24.27 26.72 -21.61
CA ASP A 36 25.70 26.47 -21.59
C ASP A 36 26.40 27.75 -21.14
N SER A 37 26.32 28.10 -19.85
CA SER A 37 27.31 28.94 -19.18
C SER A 37 27.05 29.14 -17.68
N SER A 38 28.10 28.86 -16.91
CA SER A 38 28.44 29.40 -15.57
C SER A 38 27.84 28.74 -14.32
N ALA A 39 28.78 28.31 -13.46
CA ALA A 39 28.66 27.77 -12.10
C ALA A 39 28.05 26.37 -11.96
N SER A 40 28.93 25.36 -11.94
CA SER A 40 28.65 24.00 -11.48
C SER A 40 28.19 23.99 -10.02
N VAL A 41 26.89 24.16 -9.79
CA VAL A 41 26.26 23.67 -8.57
C VAL A 41 26.23 22.15 -8.72
N ALA A 42 27.20 21.47 -8.14
CA ALA A 42 27.23 20.02 -8.13
C ALA A 42 25.93 19.53 -7.50
N SER A 43 25.07 18.89 -8.29
CA SER A 43 23.99 18.06 -7.75
C SER A 43 24.61 17.14 -6.70
N PRO A 44 24.01 16.98 -5.51
CA PRO A 44 24.54 16.05 -4.53
C PRO A 44 24.71 14.68 -5.21
N PRO A 45 25.87 14.02 -5.04
CA PRO A 45 26.11 12.76 -5.71
C PRO A 45 25.01 11.77 -5.30
N TYR A 46 24.38 11.13 -6.30
CA TYR A 46 23.48 10.01 -6.04
C TYR A 46 24.20 9.00 -5.13
N PRO A 47 23.49 8.38 -4.17
CA PRO A 47 24.10 7.41 -3.27
C PRO A 47 24.69 6.25 -4.07
N SER A 48 25.76 5.65 -3.54
CA SER A 48 26.34 4.46 -4.15
C SER A 48 25.30 3.32 -4.19
N ALA A 49 25.46 2.39 -5.13
CA ALA A 49 24.60 1.19 -5.18
C ALA A 49 24.62 0.44 -3.85
N GLU A 50 25.74 0.43 -3.14
CA GLU A 50 25.88 -0.16 -1.81
C GLU A 50 25.04 0.58 -0.76
N GLN A 51 25.09 1.91 -0.73
CA GLN A 51 24.27 2.72 0.19
C GLN A 51 22.78 2.48 -0.06
N ARG A 52 22.36 2.44 -1.32
CA ARG A 52 20.98 2.09 -1.68
C ARG A 52 20.62 0.67 -1.22
N ASN A 53 21.51 -0.31 -1.39
CA ASN A 53 21.25 -1.70 -1.03
C ASN A 53 21.21 -1.95 0.49
N ASN A 54 21.85 -1.07 1.27
CA ASN A 54 21.79 -1.11 2.73
C ASN A 54 20.50 -0.48 3.29
N CYS A 55 19.70 0.19 2.45
CA CYS A 55 18.43 0.79 2.84
C CYS A 55 17.27 0.13 2.09
N GLN A 56 16.42 -0.62 2.78
CA GLN A 56 15.24 -1.24 2.16
C GLN A 56 13.96 -0.70 2.79
N ILE A 57 13.05 -0.19 1.97
CA ILE A 57 11.73 0.27 2.42
C ILE A 57 10.69 -0.70 1.87
N ILE A 58 9.97 -1.37 2.76
CA ILE A 58 8.86 -2.25 2.41
C ILE A 58 7.56 -1.53 2.74
N TYR A 59 6.80 -1.18 1.71
CA TYR A 59 5.48 -0.59 1.88
C TYR A 59 4.40 -1.66 1.67
N VAL A 60 3.61 -1.92 2.70
CA VAL A 60 2.50 -2.88 2.65
C VAL A 60 1.25 -2.20 2.09
N LEU A 61 0.94 -2.51 0.83
CA LEU A 61 -0.23 -1.97 0.12
C LEU A 61 -1.45 -2.84 0.40
N GLY A 62 -2.54 -2.22 0.80
CA GLY A 62 -3.81 -2.92 0.92
C GLY A 62 -4.92 -1.92 1.14
N VAL A 63 -6.11 -2.28 0.69
CA VAL A 63 -7.27 -1.47 1.03
C VAL A 63 -7.63 -1.63 2.50
N GLU A 64 -8.41 -0.69 3.02
CA GLU A 64 -8.94 -0.81 4.37
C GLU A 64 -9.68 -2.14 4.58
N GLY A 65 -9.37 -2.83 5.67
CA GLY A 65 -9.90 -4.17 5.97
C GLY A 65 -9.10 -5.33 5.37
N ALA A 66 -8.02 -5.07 4.62
CA ALA A 66 -7.14 -6.08 4.02
C ALA A 66 -6.17 -6.77 5.01
N THR A 67 -6.44 -6.69 6.31
CA THR A 67 -5.70 -7.36 7.41
C THR A 67 -4.24 -6.94 7.63
N HIS A 68 -3.89 -5.67 7.40
CA HIS A 68 -2.57 -5.11 7.73
C HIS A 68 -2.10 -5.51 9.14
N HIS A 69 -2.93 -5.28 10.16
CA HIS A 69 -2.60 -5.59 11.56
C HIS A 69 -2.31 -7.08 11.83
N GLY A 70 -2.90 -7.99 11.06
CA GLY A 70 -2.61 -9.42 11.19
C GLY A 70 -1.32 -9.82 10.44
N PHE A 71 -1.03 -9.20 9.31
CA PHE A 71 0.11 -9.56 8.47
C PHE A 71 1.43 -8.91 8.91
N LEU A 72 1.41 -7.67 9.39
CA LEU A 72 2.63 -6.92 9.72
C LEU A 72 3.53 -7.62 10.74
N PRO A 73 3.02 -8.21 11.84
CA PRO A 73 3.85 -8.97 12.78
C PRO A 73 4.59 -10.15 12.12
N ILE A 74 4.00 -10.76 11.09
CA ILE A 74 4.63 -11.85 10.34
C ILE A 74 5.83 -11.32 9.56
N LEU A 75 5.63 -10.23 8.81
CA LEU A 75 6.67 -9.63 8.00
C LEU A 75 7.81 -9.07 8.87
N GLU A 76 7.47 -8.41 9.98
CA GLU A 76 8.44 -7.90 10.94
C GLU A 76 9.26 -9.03 11.56
N SER A 77 8.61 -10.11 12.00
CA SER A 77 9.30 -11.29 12.54
C SER A 77 10.20 -11.94 11.49
N LEU A 78 9.75 -12.02 10.24
CA LEU A 78 10.56 -12.55 9.15
C LEU A 78 11.82 -11.69 8.92
N ALA A 79 11.68 -10.36 8.92
CA ALA A 79 12.79 -9.42 8.76
C ALA A 79 13.77 -9.47 9.93
N ARG A 80 13.27 -9.53 11.17
CA ARG A 80 14.11 -9.59 12.39
C ARG A 80 14.92 -10.88 12.50
N ASN A 81 14.49 -11.95 11.83
CA ASN A 81 15.23 -13.21 11.73
C ASN A 81 16.34 -13.20 10.66
N GLN A 82 16.57 -12.07 9.99
CA GLN A 82 17.60 -11.95 8.96
C GLN A 82 18.91 -11.38 9.49
N ALA A 83 19.98 -11.73 8.79
CA ALA A 83 21.31 -11.17 8.97
C ALA A 83 21.97 -10.98 7.60
N ASP A 84 22.91 -10.04 7.50
CA ASP A 84 23.65 -9.77 6.28
C ASP A 84 24.73 -10.83 6.01
N VAL A 85 25.51 -10.61 4.95
CA VAL A 85 26.60 -11.52 4.53
C VAL A 85 27.72 -11.64 5.57
N ASN A 86 27.86 -10.67 6.46
CA ASN A 86 28.83 -10.64 7.56
C ASN A 86 28.24 -11.20 8.86
N GLY A 87 26.98 -11.63 8.85
CA GLY A 87 26.27 -12.14 10.02
C GLY A 87 25.73 -11.03 10.94
N LEU A 88 25.75 -9.76 10.54
CA LEU A 88 25.14 -8.68 11.31
C LEU A 88 23.62 -8.74 11.16
N PRO A 89 22.85 -8.72 12.26
CA PRO A 89 21.39 -8.68 12.18
C PRO A 89 20.92 -7.40 11.49
N TYR A 90 19.83 -7.48 10.74
CA TYR A 90 19.22 -6.30 10.14
C TYR A 90 18.68 -5.36 11.23
N ASP A 91 18.80 -4.05 11.01
CA ASP A 91 18.05 -3.07 11.81
C ASP A 91 16.63 -2.95 11.23
N VAL A 92 15.64 -3.44 11.97
CA VAL A 92 14.25 -3.50 11.52
C VAL A 92 13.41 -2.51 12.30
N GLN A 93 12.80 -1.56 11.57
CA GLN A 93 11.92 -0.54 12.13
C GLN A 93 10.54 -0.65 11.47
N TYR A 94 9.52 -0.88 12.29
CA TYR A 94 8.12 -0.74 11.91
C TYR A 94 7.62 0.65 12.32
N ASN A 95 6.89 1.33 11.43
CA ASN A 95 6.38 2.68 11.67
C ASN A 95 7.46 3.70 12.04
N ALA A 96 8.60 3.67 11.33
CA ALA A 96 9.70 4.59 11.55
C ALA A 96 9.20 6.04 11.48
N LYS A 97 9.35 6.80 12.57
CA LYS A 97 8.76 8.15 12.70
C LYS A 97 9.20 9.07 11.56
N ALA A 98 10.47 9.04 11.18
CA ALA A 98 11.01 9.86 10.09
C ALA A 98 10.39 9.48 8.72
N LEU A 99 10.19 8.19 8.45
CA LEU A 99 9.53 7.77 7.21
C LEU A 99 8.06 8.18 7.18
N ARG A 100 7.30 7.91 8.24
CA ARG A 100 5.89 8.34 8.34
C ARG A 100 5.72 9.86 8.27
N TYR A 101 6.69 10.59 8.79
CA TYR A 101 6.79 12.03 8.61
C TYR A 101 6.90 12.39 7.12
N GLY A 102 7.84 11.78 6.40
CA GLY A 102 8.04 12.02 4.97
C GLY A 102 6.84 11.59 4.11
N LEU A 103 6.18 10.49 4.45
CA LEU A 103 5.12 9.92 3.61
C LEU A 103 3.73 10.48 3.90
N PHE A 104 3.41 10.75 5.16
CA PHE A 104 2.05 11.05 5.62
C PHE A 104 1.92 12.43 6.27
N GLY A 105 3.02 13.18 6.40
CA GLY A 105 3.03 14.37 7.22
C GLY A 105 2.74 14.05 8.69
N TRP A 106 3.31 12.95 9.22
CA TRP A 106 3.11 12.57 10.63
C TRP A 106 3.84 13.52 11.59
N TYR A 107 3.18 14.63 11.92
CA TYR A 107 3.74 15.75 12.67
C TYR A 107 3.39 15.72 14.16
N ASN A 108 3.71 14.64 14.88
CA ASN A 108 3.27 14.45 16.28
C ASN A 108 3.84 15.45 17.30
N ASN A 109 4.81 16.28 16.92
CA ASN A 109 5.30 17.39 17.74
C ASN A 109 5.70 18.55 16.82
N GLN A 110 4.91 19.62 16.80
CA GLN A 110 5.20 20.85 16.03
C GLN A 110 6.59 21.45 16.35
N GLY A 111 7.19 21.12 17.50
CA GLY A 111 8.52 21.58 17.91
C GLY A 111 9.66 21.07 17.03
N ASP A 112 9.71 19.77 16.72
CA ASP A 112 10.79 19.19 15.91
C ASP A 112 10.68 19.62 14.43
N ILE A 113 9.46 19.86 13.95
CA ILE A 113 9.19 20.30 12.58
C ILE A 113 9.54 21.78 12.38
N ARG A 114 9.18 22.65 13.34
CA ARG A 114 9.64 24.04 13.32
C ARG A 114 11.15 24.14 13.35
N ARG A 115 11.80 23.24 14.09
CA ARG A 115 13.25 23.19 14.22
C ARG A 115 13.96 22.72 12.93
N VAL A 116 13.37 21.79 12.17
CA VAL A 116 14.02 21.24 10.97
C VAL A 116 13.53 21.90 9.67
N PHE A 117 12.27 22.34 9.58
CA PHE A 117 11.64 22.77 8.33
C PHE A 117 10.79 24.06 8.41
N GLY A 118 10.63 24.67 9.59
CA GLY A 118 9.88 25.91 9.74
C GLY A 118 8.37 25.73 9.92
N ASN A 119 7.55 26.64 9.38
CA ASN A 119 6.15 26.79 9.75
C ASN A 119 5.28 25.58 9.30
N PRO A 120 4.65 24.81 10.23
CA PRO A 120 3.91 23.58 9.94
C PRO A 120 2.60 23.74 9.14
N GLN A 121 2.29 24.94 8.64
CA GLN A 121 1.12 25.21 7.79
C GLN A 121 1.34 24.83 6.31
N GLN A 122 2.57 24.46 5.94
CA GLN A 122 2.94 24.00 4.61
C GLN A 122 3.84 22.77 4.76
N ALA A 123 3.21 21.63 5.03
CA ALA A 123 3.86 20.33 4.91
C ALA A 123 4.58 20.25 3.55
N PRO A 124 5.91 20.04 3.49
CA PRO A 124 6.56 19.82 2.21
C PRO A 124 5.91 18.61 1.51
N PRO A 125 5.79 18.64 0.17
CA PRO A 125 5.29 17.49 -0.57
C PRO A 125 6.22 16.28 -0.36
N VAL A 126 5.69 15.06 -0.53
CA VAL A 126 6.41 13.81 -0.27
C VAL A 126 7.70 13.66 -1.10
N ASP A 127 7.78 14.37 -2.24
CA ASP A 127 8.90 14.40 -3.17
C ASP A 127 9.84 15.61 -2.99
N ASP A 128 9.68 16.40 -1.93
CA ASP A 128 10.62 17.49 -1.63
C ASP A 128 12.05 16.93 -1.41
N PRO A 129 13.06 17.36 -2.17
CA PRO A 129 14.40 16.77 -2.09
C PRO A 129 15.05 16.92 -0.71
N THR A 130 14.81 18.04 -0.02
CA THR A 130 15.38 18.30 1.31
C THR A 130 14.72 17.40 2.35
N LEU A 131 13.40 17.25 2.26
CA LEU A 131 12.62 16.31 3.05
C LEU A 131 13.17 14.89 2.89
N VAL A 132 13.27 14.41 1.66
CA VAL A 132 13.70 13.05 1.34
C VAL A 132 15.10 12.79 1.88
N GLN A 133 16.06 13.68 1.63
CA GLN A 133 17.44 13.53 2.14
C GLN A 133 17.49 13.47 3.67
N ASN A 134 16.70 14.32 4.35
CA ASN A 134 16.62 14.32 5.81
C ASN A 134 15.95 13.06 6.36
N VAL A 135 14.96 12.50 5.66
CA VAL A 135 14.31 11.25 6.06
C VAL A 135 15.28 10.08 5.88
N ILE A 136 15.90 9.95 4.70
CA ILE A 136 16.84 8.86 4.38
C ILE A 136 18.00 8.83 5.37
N SER A 137 18.62 9.98 5.67
CA SER A 137 19.74 10.04 6.61
C SER A 137 19.39 9.61 8.05
N GLN A 138 18.10 9.66 8.42
CA GLN A 138 17.62 9.19 9.73
C GLN A 138 17.24 7.71 9.73
N ILE A 139 16.59 7.23 8.68
CA ILE A 139 16.09 5.84 8.64
C ILE A 139 17.15 4.85 8.16
N CYS A 140 18.17 5.33 7.43
CA CYS A 140 19.24 4.53 6.88
C CYS A 140 20.59 5.25 7.03
N PRO A 141 21.09 5.44 8.28
CA PRO A 141 22.40 6.01 8.49
C PRO A 141 23.50 5.13 7.88
N ASN A 142 24.61 5.75 7.47
CA ASN A 142 25.80 5.04 6.96
C ASN A 142 26.59 4.40 8.13
N ASP A 143 26.00 3.45 8.83
CA ASP A 143 26.58 2.74 9.98
C ASP A 143 27.07 1.31 9.64
N GLY A 144 26.99 0.93 8.36
CA GLY A 144 27.40 -0.37 7.85
C GLY A 144 26.37 -1.49 8.05
N LYS A 145 25.20 -1.21 8.65
CA LYS A 145 24.12 -2.18 8.79
C LYS A 145 23.16 -2.12 7.61
N LYS A 146 22.44 -3.22 7.40
CA LYS A 146 21.25 -3.24 6.55
C LYS A 146 20.03 -2.80 7.36
N HIS A 147 19.39 -1.74 6.90
CA HIS A 147 18.19 -1.14 7.48
C HIS A 147 16.97 -1.59 6.69
N VAL A 148 15.97 -2.15 7.38
CA VAL A 148 14.69 -2.58 6.80
C VAL A 148 13.56 -1.82 7.48
N LEU A 149 12.91 -0.97 6.70
CA LEU A 149 11.83 -0.12 7.15
C LEU A 149 10.52 -0.73 6.66
N ILE A 150 9.66 -1.15 7.57
CA ILE A 150 8.34 -1.68 7.23
C ILE A 150 7.32 -0.57 7.51
N GLU A 151 6.61 -0.17 6.46
CA GLU A 151 5.62 0.88 6.52
C GLU A 151 4.27 0.42 5.99
N ASP A 152 3.20 0.94 6.60
CA ASP A 152 1.85 0.61 6.20
C ASP A 152 0.87 1.76 6.49
N ASN A 153 -0.13 1.81 5.62
CA ASN A 153 -1.38 2.48 5.92
C ASN A 153 -2.43 1.96 4.91
N SER A 154 -3.67 1.82 5.36
CA SER A 154 -4.76 1.35 4.50
C SER A 154 -5.11 2.39 3.41
N PHE A 155 -5.66 1.93 2.29
CA PHE A 155 -6.19 2.76 1.21
C PHE A 155 -7.72 2.56 1.09
N PRO A 156 -8.56 3.56 1.38
CA PRO A 156 -8.26 4.81 2.08
C PRO A 156 -7.83 4.55 3.54
N CYS A 157 -7.35 5.58 4.24
CA CYS A 157 -7.09 5.52 5.68
C CYS A 157 -7.98 6.49 6.45
N GLY A 158 -8.44 6.08 7.63
CA GLY A 158 -9.15 6.96 8.57
C GLY A 158 -10.60 7.26 8.15
N GLN A 159 -11.43 7.53 9.14
CA GLN A 159 -12.77 8.10 8.92
C GLN A 159 -12.70 9.62 8.76
N SER A 160 -13.79 10.23 8.31
CA SER A 160 -13.92 11.69 8.25
C SER A 160 -13.86 12.35 9.63
N ASP A 161 -14.21 11.62 10.69
CA ASP A 161 -14.18 12.04 12.09
C ASP A 161 -12.99 11.48 12.87
N ASP A 162 -11.99 10.91 12.19
CA ASP A 162 -10.81 10.34 12.85
C ASP A 162 -10.01 11.45 13.57
N PRO A 163 -9.84 11.41 14.91
CA PRO A 163 -9.20 12.50 15.66
C PRO A 163 -7.69 12.58 15.40
N ARG A 164 -7.11 11.60 14.72
CA ARG A 164 -5.67 11.55 14.44
C ARG A 164 -5.35 12.47 13.26
N SER A 165 -4.68 13.59 13.57
CA SER A 165 -4.28 14.62 12.60
C SER A 165 -3.30 14.15 11.51
N TYR A 166 -2.70 12.97 11.68
CA TYR A 166 -1.74 12.40 10.73
C TYR A 166 -2.36 11.46 9.70
N ARG A 167 -3.66 11.19 9.83
CA ARG A 167 -4.40 10.46 8.81
C ARG A 167 -4.98 11.47 7.85
N ILE A 168 -4.80 11.23 6.56
CA ILE A 168 -5.54 11.98 5.55
C ILE A 168 -6.98 11.47 5.62
N HIS A 169 -7.90 12.34 6.03
CA HIS A 169 -9.29 11.98 6.27
C HIS A 169 -10.03 11.70 4.97
N ARG A 170 -11.06 10.85 5.07
CA ARG A 170 -12.00 10.64 3.97
C ARG A 170 -12.71 11.94 3.60
N GLN A 171 -12.88 12.16 2.30
CA GLN A 171 -13.58 13.33 1.79
C GLN A 171 -15.07 13.04 1.61
N GLN A 172 -15.91 14.02 1.92
CA GLN A 172 -17.37 13.86 1.91
C GLN A 172 -17.92 13.64 0.50
N ASP A 173 -17.27 14.20 -0.51
CA ASP A 173 -17.66 14.08 -1.92
C ASP A 173 -17.51 12.64 -2.45
N TRP A 174 -16.62 11.83 -1.87
CA TRP A 174 -16.43 10.42 -2.23
C TRP A 174 -17.69 9.58 -2.06
N LEU A 175 -18.60 9.96 -1.17
CA LEU A 175 -19.86 9.23 -0.94
C LEU A 175 -20.77 9.21 -2.18
N GLY A 176 -20.63 10.19 -3.08
CA GLY A 176 -21.42 10.31 -4.30
C GLY A 176 -20.68 9.92 -5.58
N MET A 177 -19.38 9.58 -5.50
CA MET A 177 -18.57 9.27 -6.68
C MET A 177 -18.70 7.80 -7.09
N SER A 178 -18.70 7.56 -8.40
CA SER A 178 -18.37 6.25 -8.94
C SER A 178 -16.91 5.87 -8.61
N PRO A 179 -16.56 4.56 -8.64
CA PRO A 179 -15.17 4.14 -8.44
C PRO A 179 -14.18 4.83 -9.37
N GLU A 180 -14.55 5.06 -10.65
CA GLU A 180 -13.70 5.71 -11.64
C GLU A 180 -13.53 7.20 -11.39
N GLU A 181 -14.59 7.91 -11.01
CA GLU A 181 -14.51 9.32 -10.60
C GLU A 181 -13.59 9.46 -9.39
N LEU A 182 -13.76 8.60 -8.38
CA LEU A 182 -12.91 8.58 -7.20
C LEU A 182 -11.46 8.31 -7.57
N ALA A 183 -11.21 7.29 -8.40
CA ALA A 183 -9.87 6.92 -8.85
C ALA A 183 -9.16 8.02 -9.66
N ASN A 184 -9.90 8.98 -10.19
CA ASN A 184 -9.38 10.14 -10.91
C ASN A 184 -9.37 11.42 -10.08
N SER A 185 -9.91 11.39 -8.85
CA SER A 185 -9.91 12.55 -7.96
C SER A 185 -8.52 12.82 -7.42
N TRP A 186 -8.16 14.10 -7.30
CA TRP A 186 -6.87 14.49 -6.73
C TRP A 186 -6.77 14.04 -5.27
N SER A 187 -7.84 14.18 -4.48
CA SER A 187 -7.83 13.83 -3.06
C SER A 187 -7.59 12.34 -2.81
N ALA A 188 -8.18 11.44 -3.60
CA ALA A 188 -7.96 10.00 -3.44
C ALA A 188 -6.56 9.56 -3.89
N ASN A 189 -6.02 10.14 -4.99
CA ASN A 189 -4.69 9.81 -5.49
C ASN A 189 -3.55 10.22 -4.54
N ASN A 190 -3.83 11.09 -3.57
CA ASN A 190 -2.87 11.52 -2.55
C ASN A 190 -3.11 10.87 -1.18
N GLN A 191 -4.02 9.89 -1.06
CA GLN A 191 -4.34 9.23 0.20
C GLN A 191 -3.82 7.79 0.26
N PRO A 192 -3.24 7.35 1.39
CA PRO A 192 -2.63 8.12 2.49
C PRO A 192 -1.39 8.90 2.05
N THR A 193 -0.84 8.56 0.89
CA THR A 193 0.31 9.19 0.27
C THR A 193 0.20 8.99 -1.24
N ASN A 194 0.81 9.87 -2.02
CA ASN A 194 0.91 9.70 -3.46
C ASN A 194 1.98 8.65 -3.78
N LEU A 195 1.56 7.45 -4.17
CA LEU A 195 2.47 6.31 -4.41
C LEU A 195 3.50 6.57 -5.52
N TYR A 196 3.12 7.32 -6.56
CA TYR A 196 4.03 7.67 -7.66
C TYR A 196 5.15 8.58 -7.14
N GLN A 197 4.77 9.68 -6.48
CA GLN A 197 5.75 10.63 -5.91
C GLN A 197 6.62 9.96 -4.85
N PHE A 198 6.03 9.15 -3.97
CA PHE A 198 6.80 8.38 -2.98
C PHE A 198 7.84 7.48 -3.65
N TYR A 199 7.42 6.62 -4.59
CA TYR A 199 8.35 5.69 -5.22
C TYR A 199 9.48 6.43 -5.96
N ASP A 200 9.14 7.43 -6.77
CA ASP A 200 10.14 8.16 -7.55
C ASP A 200 11.12 8.95 -6.69
N ALA A 201 10.66 9.54 -5.59
CA ALA A 201 11.51 10.32 -4.71
C ALA A 201 12.47 9.43 -3.88
N TYR A 202 12.03 8.26 -3.42
CA TYR A 202 12.80 7.42 -2.51
C TYR A 202 13.63 6.34 -3.20
N ARG A 203 13.23 5.85 -4.39
CA ARG A 203 13.95 4.79 -5.12
C ARG A 203 15.42 5.06 -5.47
N PRO A 204 15.90 6.32 -5.62
CA PRO A 204 17.33 6.56 -5.81
C PRO A 204 18.14 6.21 -4.55
N TYR A 205 17.50 6.26 -3.38
CA TYR A 205 18.18 6.15 -2.07
C TYR A 205 17.92 4.84 -1.34
N ALA A 206 16.84 4.14 -1.66
CA ALA A 206 16.46 2.89 -1.03
C ALA A 206 15.97 1.85 -2.05
N ASP A 207 16.15 0.58 -1.73
CA ASP A 207 15.40 -0.52 -2.35
C ASP A 207 13.95 -0.48 -1.85
N VAL A 208 13.07 0.16 -2.62
CA VAL A 208 11.64 0.24 -2.29
C VAL A 208 10.93 -0.99 -2.86
N LYS A 209 10.23 -1.75 -2.00
CA LYS A 209 9.44 -2.92 -2.36
C LYS A 209 8.01 -2.78 -1.87
N PHE A 210 7.05 -3.28 -2.64
CA PHE A 210 5.64 -3.30 -2.23
C PHE A 210 5.13 -4.72 -1.97
N VAL A 211 4.52 -4.93 -0.81
CA VAL A 211 3.77 -6.17 -0.52
C VAL A 211 2.29 -5.84 -0.61
N VAL A 212 1.64 -6.35 -1.64
CA VAL A 212 0.20 -6.15 -1.87
C VAL A 212 -0.55 -7.19 -1.04
N LEU A 213 -1.42 -6.74 -0.15
CA LEU A 213 -2.32 -7.57 0.63
C LEU A 213 -3.70 -7.58 0.00
N HIS A 214 -4.21 -8.79 -0.22
CA HIS A 214 -5.59 -8.99 -0.60
C HIS A 214 -6.27 -9.98 0.33
N ARG A 215 -7.36 -9.51 0.95
CA ARG A 215 -8.33 -10.32 1.68
C ARG A 215 -9.61 -10.42 0.84
N PRO A 216 -10.37 -11.53 0.91
CA PRO A 216 -11.62 -11.68 0.18
C PRO A 216 -12.52 -10.44 0.27
N PHE A 217 -13.09 -10.05 -0.86
CA PHE A 217 -13.76 -8.76 -0.99
C PHE A 217 -14.89 -8.56 0.03
N LEU A 218 -15.78 -9.55 0.17
CA LEU A 218 -16.91 -9.46 1.11
C LEU A 218 -16.44 -9.31 2.56
N GLU A 219 -15.38 -10.02 2.94
CA GLU A 219 -14.81 -9.93 4.29
C GLU A 219 -14.12 -8.58 4.55
N THR A 220 -13.50 -8.02 3.52
CA THR A 220 -12.91 -6.67 3.55
C THR A 220 -13.99 -5.64 3.86
N ILE A 221 -15.09 -5.63 3.09
CA ILE A 221 -16.22 -4.72 3.30
C ILE A 221 -16.91 -4.97 4.65
N ALA A 222 -17.10 -6.23 5.05
CA ALA A 222 -17.73 -6.57 6.33
C ALA A 222 -16.94 -6.05 7.55
N SER A 223 -15.64 -5.81 7.40
CA SER A 223 -14.81 -5.29 8.50
C SER A 223 -15.19 -3.86 8.91
N HIS A 224 -15.79 -3.10 7.99
CA HIS A 224 -16.22 -1.72 8.17
C HIS A 224 -17.65 -1.49 7.66
N ALA A 225 -18.55 -2.47 7.86
CA ALA A 225 -19.91 -2.47 7.30
C ALA A 225 -20.78 -1.24 7.65
N LYS A 226 -20.41 -0.47 8.68
CA LYS A 226 -21.14 0.74 9.11
C LYS A 226 -20.53 2.04 8.60
N TRP A 227 -19.42 1.99 7.88
CA TRP A 227 -18.72 3.17 7.39
C TRP A 227 -19.41 3.71 6.13
N ASP A 228 -19.13 4.98 5.79
CA ASP A 228 -19.56 5.63 4.55
C ASP A 228 -21.06 5.51 4.26
N THR A 229 -21.92 5.57 5.27
CA THR A 229 -23.38 5.41 5.15
C THR A 229 -23.87 3.99 4.79
N GLY A 230 -22.97 3.00 4.71
CA GLY A 230 -23.32 1.59 4.61
C GLY A 230 -22.44 0.79 3.64
N PRO A 231 -22.61 -0.55 3.58
CA PRO A 231 -21.70 -1.45 2.87
C PRO A 231 -21.60 -1.17 1.37
N ALA A 232 -22.71 -0.81 0.71
CA ALA A 232 -22.72 -0.55 -0.72
C ALA A 232 -21.85 0.68 -1.09
N VAL A 233 -22.05 1.80 -0.40
CA VAL A 233 -21.27 3.03 -0.62
C VAL A 233 -19.82 2.82 -0.21
N HIS A 234 -19.57 2.20 0.94
CA HIS A 234 -18.22 1.84 1.38
C HIS A 234 -17.49 1.02 0.31
N SER A 235 -18.15 0.02 -0.27
CA SER A 235 -17.54 -0.81 -1.30
C SER A 235 -17.24 -0.07 -2.61
N ASN A 236 -18.00 0.96 -2.96
CA ASN A 236 -17.69 1.82 -4.11
C ASN A 236 -16.40 2.61 -3.87
N ILE A 237 -16.24 3.15 -2.67
CA ILE A 237 -15.01 3.84 -2.27
C ILE A 237 -13.82 2.88 -2.33
N ILE A 238 -13.94 1.71 -1.70
CA ILE A 238 -12.89 0.68 -1.74
C ILE A 238 -12.54 0.27 -3.16
N ARG A 239 -13.52 0.10 -4.06
CA ARG A 239 -13.28 -0.21 -5.48
C ARG A 239 -12.51 0.90 -6.19
N GLY A 240 -12.79 2.17 -5.91
CA GLY A 240 -12.01 3.29 -6.45
C GLY A 240 -10.54 3.24 -6.02
N PHE A 241 -10.26 2.94 -4.75
CA PHE A 241 -8.87 2.75 -4.28
C PHE A 241 -8.21 1.50 -4.86
N MET A 242 -8.95 0.40 -5.07
CA MET A 242 -8.42 -0.77 -5.79
C MET A 242 -8.00 -0.42 -7.23
N LEU A 243 -8.72 0.48 -7.91
CA LEU A 243 -8.32 0.99 -9.23
C LEU A 243 -7.04 1.82 -9.15
N ILE A 244 -6.92 2.74 -8.18
CA ILE A 244 -5.71 3.55 -7.96
C ILE A 244 -4.49 2.63 -7.75
N LEU A 245 -4.62 1.68 -6.83
CA LEU A 245 -3.55 0.70 -6.54
C LEU A 245 -3.23 -0.12 -7.79
N ARG A 246 -4.25 -0.60 -8.53
CA ARG A 246 -4.03 -1.39 -9.74
C ARG A 246 -3.23 -0.61 -10.80
N ARG A 247 -3.57 0.65 -11.04
CA ARG A 247 -2.85 1.52 -12.00
C ARG A 247 -1.40 1.70 -11.59
N PHE A 248 -1.15 1.94 -10.31
CA PHE A 248 0.21 2.06 -9.78
C PHE A 248 1.03 0.77 -10.02
N LEU A 249 0.46 -0.38 -9.66
CA LEU A 249 1.12 -1.68 -9.81
C LEU A 249 1.37 -2.08 -11.28
N ASP A 250 0.45 -1.73 -12.19
CA ASP A 250 0.61 -1.96 -13.63
C ASP A 250 1.70 -1.07 -14.23
N ALA A 251 1.81 0.19 -13.78
CA ALA A 251 2.87 1.10 -14.21
C ALA A 251 4.25 0.73 -13.63
N HIS A 252 4.29 0.05 -12.49
CA HIS A 252 5.51 -0.23 -11.75
C HIS A 252 5.69 -1.73 -11.45
N GLN A 253 5.72 -2.55 -12.49
CA GLN A 253 5.99 -3.98 -12.34
C GLN A 253 7.44 -4.25 -11.91
N PHE A 254 8.37 -3.43 -12.41
CA PHE A 254 9.80 -3.57 -12.19
C PHE A 254 10.41 -2.26 -11.70
N ASP A 255 11.43 -2.39 -10.85
CA ASP A 255 12.26 -1.29 -10.42
C ASP A 255 13.15 -0.83 -11.58
N MET A 256 13.09 0.45 -11.91
CA MET A 256 13.78 1.00 -13.08
C MET A 256 15.31 1.00 -12.94
N ALA A 257 15.85 0.95 -11.72
CA ALA A 257 17.29 0.97 -11.49
C ALA A 257 17.90 -0.44 -11.55
N THR A 258 17.16 -1.45 -11.09
CA THR A 258 17.66 -2.83 -10.95
C THR A 258 17.05 -3.80 -11.95
N GLY A 259 15.93 -3.46 -12.59
CA GLY A 259 15.16 -4.36 -13.45
C GLY A 259 14.38 -5.43 -12.68
N GLU A 260 14.40 -5.38 -11.35
CA GLU A 260 13.80 -6.41 -10.51
C GLU A 260 12.33 -6.17 -10.25
N ARG A 261 11.59 -7.22 -9.93
CA ARG A 261 10.18 -7.09 -9.56
C ARG A 261 10.03 -6.13 -8.37
N LEU A 262 9.09 -5.20 -8.49
CA LEU A 262 8.88 -4.14 -7.48
C LEU A 262 7.82 -4.53 -6.44
N TRP A 263 6.90 -5.42 -6.79
CA TRP A 263 5.83 -5.82 -5.89
C TRP A 263 5.50 -7.31 -5.96
N THR A 264 5.00 -7.84 -4.84
CA THR A 264 4.44 -9.20 -4.76
C THR A 264 3.05 -9.15 -4.13
N LEU A 265 2.20 -10.13 -4.41
CA LEU A 265 0.85 -10.23 -3.86
C LEU A 265 0.76 -11.38 -2.86
N VAL A 266 0.21 -11.09 -1.68
CA VAL A 266 -0.14 -12.05 -0.65
C VAL A 266 -1.67 -12.16 -0.58
N CYS A 267 -2.16 -13.33 -0.97
CA CYS A 267 -3.57 -13.70 -0.87
C CYS A 267 -3.83 -14.25 0.53
N VAL A 268 -4.35 -13.40 1.42
CA VAL A 268 -4.54 -13.68 2.85
C VAL A 268 -5.32 -14.97 3.10
N GLU A 269 -6.37 -15.22 2.30
CA GLU A 269 -7.22 -16.40 2.45
C GLU A 269 -6.45 -17.72 2.31
N LYS A 270 -5.38 -17.75 1.50
CA LYS A 270 -4.54 -18.94 1.27
C LYS A 270 -3.67 -19.29 2.47
N HIS A 271 -3.79 -18.55 3.57
CA HIS A 271 -3.07 -18.79 4.82
C HIS A 271 -4.02 -19.02 6.00
N PHE A 272 -5.33 -19.08 5.72
CA PHE A 272 -6.36 -19.42 6.69
C PHE A 272 -6.56 -20.93 6.80
N ALA A 273 -6.75 -21.43 8.02
CA ALA A 273 -7.03 -22.82 8.31
C ALA A 273 -8.29 -23.31 7.59
N LYS A 274 -9.34 -22.48 7.57
CA LYS A 274 -10.59 -22.79 6.87
C LYS A 274 -10.44 -23.02 5.36
N PHE A 275 -9.38 -22.51 4.73
CA PHE A 275 -9.11 -22.73 3.30
C PHE A 275 -8.64 -24.17 3.02
N TYR A 276 -8.07 -24.82 4.03
CA TYR A 276 -7.51 -26.18 3.95
C TYR A 276 -8.32 -27.17 4.80
N ASP A 277 -9.61 -26.91 5.03
CA ASP A 277 -10.47 -27.72 5.91
C ASP A 277 -9.85 -28.00 7.29
N TYR A 278 -9.10 -27.01 7.82
CA TYR A 278 -8.35 -27.10 9.09
C TYR A 278 -7.27 -28.19 9.13
N ASN A 279 -6.70 -28.54 7.97
CA ASN A 279 -5.54 -29.42 7.88
C ASN A 279 -4.24 -28.68 8.26
N ASP A 280 -3.75 -28.91 9.47
CA ASP A 280 -2.56 -28.22 10.01
C ASP A 280 -1.29 -28.37 9.16
N VAL A 281 -1.10 -29.52 8.49
CA VAL A 281 0.06 -29.76 7.62
C VAL A 281 0.00 -28.84 6.41
N GLN A 282 -1.13 -28.82 5.70
CA GLN A 282 -1.31 -27.97 4.52
C GLN A 282 -1.27 -26.48 4.87
N VAL A 283 -1.83 -26.09 6.02
CA VAL A 283 -1.73 -24.72 6.54
C VAL A 283 -0.27 -24.34 6.79
N THR A 284 0.49 -25.21 7.45
CA THR A 284 1.90 -24.98 7.75
C THR A 284 2.73 -24.87 6.46
N GLU A 285 2.50 -25.77 5.49
CA GLU A 285 3.15 -25.72 4.17
C GLU A 285 2.84 -24.42 3.43
N ALA A 286 1.58 -23.99 3.40
CA ALA A 286 1.17 -22.76 2.73
C ALA A 286 1.79 -21.51 3.37
N ARG A 287 1.86 -21.49 4.70
CA ARG A 287 2.48 -20.42 5.49
C ARG A 287 4.00 -20.37 5.27
N ASN A 288 4.68 -21.51 5.27
CA ASN A 288 6.10 -21.60 4.96
C ASN A 288 6.41 -21.17 3.53
N ALA A 289 5.59 -21.57 2.57
CA ALA A 289 5.72 -21.14 1.18
C ALA A 289 5.57 -19.61 1.03
N MET A 290 4.65 -18.99 1.78
CA MET A 290 4.53 -17.53 1.81
C MET A 290 5.79 -16.85 2.33
N LEU A 291 6.35 -17.34 3.45
CA LEU A 291 7.57 -16.80 4.04
C LEU A 291 8.76 -16.94 3.09
N TYR A 292 8.89 -18.08 2.42
CA TYR A 292 9.91 -18.32 1.40
C TYR A 292 9.78 -17.35 0.22
N ASN A 293 8.56 -17.16 -0.28
CA ASN A 293 8.29 -16.26 -1.40
C ASN A 293 8.58 -14.81 -1.04
N LEU A 294 8.22 -14.38 0.18
CA LEU A 294 8.54 -13.04 0.68
C LEU A 294 10.05 -12.84 0.84
N ALA A 295 10.76 -13.76 1.50
CA ALA A 295 12.20 -13.68 1.67
C ALA A 295 12.93 -13.65 0.32
N SER A 296 12.52 -14.50 -0.63
CA SER A 296 13.09 -14.54 -1.98
C SER A 296 12.84 -13.22 -2.73
N PHE A 297 11.61 -12.69 -2.67
CA PHE A 297 11.26 -11.41 -3.29
C PHE A 297 12.06 -10.23 -2.70
N MET A 298 12.28 -10.22 -1.39
CA MET A 298 13.09 -9.20 -0.70
C MET A 298 14.60 -9.43 -0.84
N LYS A 299 15.00 -10.56 -1.45
CA LYS A 299 16.38 -11.03 -1.58
C LYS A 299 17.08 -11.14 -0.23
N TRP A 300 16.34 -11.66 0.73
CA TRP A 300 16.84 -12.04 2.04
C TRP A 300 17.28 -13.51 2.03
N PRO A 301 18.22 -13.91 2.90
CA PRO A 301 18.51 -15.32 3.13
C PRO A 301 17.23 -16.11 3.45
N THR A 302 17.03 -17.23 2.78
CA THR A 302 15.90 -18.12 3.07
C THR A 302 16.23 -18.97 4.30
N LYS A 303 15.49 -18.74 5.38
CA LYS A 303 15.62 -19.46 6.65
C LYS A 303 14.22 -19.81 7.17
N GLU A 304 14.12 -20.87 7.94
CA GLU A 304 12.88 -21.19 8.66
C GLU A 304 12.57 -20.12 9.70
N CYS A 305 11.29 -19.78 9.85
CA CYS A 305 10.81 -18.81 10.84
C CYS A 305 9.64 -19.40 11.62
N HIS A 306 9.97 -20.20 12.65
CA HIS A 306 8.96 -20.93 13.43
C HIS A 306 7.93 -20.02 14.11
N HIS A 307 8.35 -18.83 14.55
CA HIS A 307 7.52 -17.89 15.32
C HIS A 307 6.87 -16.79 14.47
N CYS A 308 7.03 -16.84 13.15
CA CYS A 308 6.49 -15.79 12.28
C CYS A 308 4.96 -15.68 12.35
N PHE A 309 4.24 -16.76 12.68
CA PHE A 309 2.78 -16.79 12.72
C PHE A 309 2.17 -16.74 14.13
N ASP A 310 2.97 -16.55 15.18
CA ASP A 310 2.48 -16.62 16.57
C ASP A 310 1.44 -15.53 16.88
N SER A 311 1.54 -14.37 16.21
CA SER A 311 0.58 -13.26 16.32
C SER A 311 -0.52 -13.29 15.25
N TRP A 312 -0.56 -14.33 14.42
CA TRP A 312 -1.56 -14.45 13.36
C TRP A 312 -2.92 -14.83 13.95
N HIS A 313 -3.93 -14.03 13.63
CA HIS A 313 -5.30 -14.30 14.00
C HIS A 313 -6.19 -14.27 12.77
N GLU A 314 -6.87 -15.38 12.52
CA GLU A 314 -7.81 -15.49 11.43
C GLU A 314 -9.11 -14.76 11.80
N SER A 315 -9.68 -14.04 10.84
CA SER A 315 -10.98 -13.44 11.07
C SER A 315 -12.06 -14.51 11.15
N THR A 316 -12.70 -14.61 12.32
CA THR A 316 -13.86 -15.48 12.58
C THR A 316 -15.21 -14.83 12.25
N LYS A 317 -15.20 -13.60 11.74
CA LYS A 317 -16.42 -12.83 11.43
C LYS A 317 -17.27 -13.53 10.36
N ASP A 318 -18.54 -13.78 10.68
CA ASP A 318 -19.57 -14.13 9.69
C ASP A 318 -19.94 -12.89 8.87
N HIS A 319 -19.29 -12.74 7.72
CA HIS A 319 -19.52 -11.61 6.84
C HIS A 319 -20.96 -11.59 6.29
N VAL A 320 -21.62 -12.74 6.12
CA VAL A 320 -23.01 -12.79 5.64
C VAL A 320 -23.95 -12.27 6.72
N GLY A 321 -23.77 -12.69 7.97
CA GLY A 321 -24.52 -12.19 9.11
C GLY A 321 -24.32 -10.68 9.35
N ILE A 322 -23.09 -10.19 9.17
CA ILE A 322 -22.76 -8.75 9.34
C ILE A 322 -23.37 -7.89 8.23
N LEU A 323 -23.26 -8.33 6.97
CA LEU A 323 -23.69 -7.55 5.82
C LEU A 323 -25.20 -7.65 5.60
N GLY A 324 -25.80 -8.79 5.93
CA GLY A 324 -27.17 -9.13 5.56
C GLY A 324 -27.30 -9.50 4.08
N GLN A 325 -28.30 -10.33 3.76
CA GLN A 325 -28.44 -10.92 2.42
C GLN A 325 -28.59 -9.89 1.30
N THR A 326 -29.31 -8.79 1.54
CA THR A 326 -29.49 -7.72 0.55
C THR A 326 -28.16 -7.09 0.14
N ASN A 327 -27.31 -6.71 1.11
CA ASN A 327 -26.01 -6.14 0.80
C ASN A 327 -25.08 -7.16 0.19
N VAL A 328 -25.14 -8.44 0.60
CA VAL A 328 -24.34 -9.50 -0.04
C VAL A 328 -24.65 -9.60 -1.54
N GLY A 329 -25.92 -9.47 -1.95
CA GLY A 329 -26.30 -9.43 -3.36
C GLY A 329 -25.61 -8.29 -4.13
N VAL A 330 -25.76 -7.06 -3.64
CA VAL A 330 -25.13 -5.87 -4.23
C VAL A 330 -23.60 -6.00 -4.29
N LEU A 331 -23.00 -6.48 -3.19
CA LEU A 331 -21.56 -6.61 -3.07
C LEU A 331 -20.99 -7.71 -3.98
N LYS A 332 -21.77 -8.75 -4.31
CA LYS A 332 -21.37 -9.75 -5.31
C LYS A 332 -21.31 -9.16 -6.72
N GLU A 333 -22.22 -8.25 -7.07
CA GLU A 333 -22.16 -7.53 -8.35
C GLU A 333 -20.93 -6.62 -8.40
N HIS A 334 -20.66 -5.91 -7.30
CA HIS A 334 -19.46 -5.10 -7.15
C HIS A 334 -18.17 -5.95 -7.25
N MET A 335 -18.15 -7.10 -6.61
CA MET A 335 -17.03 -8.06 -6.68
C MET A 335 -16.84 -8.59 -8.11
N GLN A 336 -17.93 -8.95 -8.80
CA GLN A 336 -17.89 -9.42 -10.18
C GLN A 336 -17.21 -8.43 -11.12
N SER A 337 -17.49 -7.14 -10.94
CA SER A 337 -16.86 -6.10 -11.76
C SER A 337 -15.34 -6.02 -11.55
N LEU A 338 -14.81 -6.45 -10.41
CA LEU A 338 -13.36 -6.46 -10.12
C LEU A 338 -12.62 -7.64 -10.76
N ARG A 339 -13.31 -8.57 -11.41
CA ARG A 339 -12.65 -9.71 -12.09
C ARG A 339 -11.69 -9.22 -13.17
N GLY A 340 -10.45 -9.72 -13.12
CA GLY A 340 -9.34 -9.26 -13.97
C GLY A 340 -8.75 -7.90 -13.59
N VAL A 341 -9.38 -7.17 -12.66
CA VAL A 341 -8.96 -5.83 -12.21
C VAL A 341 -8.20 -5.91 -10.89
N TRP A 342 -8.80 -6.45 -9.82
CA TRP A 342 -8.18 -6.50 -8.50
C TRP A 342 -8.57 -7.75 -7.70
N PRO A 343 -7.65 -8.45 -7.03
CA PRO A 343 -6.21 -8.19 -7.05
C PRO A 343 -5.59 -8.56 -8.40
N PRO A 344 -4.36 -8.10 -8.71
CA PRO A 344 -3.66 -8.53 -9.90
C PRO A 344 -3.55 -10.05 -10.00
N LEU A 345 -3.62 -10.59 -11.22
CA LEU A 345 -3.46 -12.03 -11.45
C LEU A 345 -2.04 -12.48 -11.11
N ILE A 346 -1.91 -13.57 -10.36
CA ILE A 346 -0.64 -14.30 -10.20
C ILE A 346 -0.78 -15.63 -10.94
N ASN A 347 0.08 -15.88 -11.93
CA ASN A 347 0.07 -17.12 -12.71
C ASN A 347 -1.32 -17.45 -13.30
N GLY A 348 -2.03 -16.40 -13.75
CA GLY A 348 -3.38 -16.54 -14.32
C GLY A 348 -4.52 -16.74 -13.31
N GLN A 349 -4.25 -16.72 -12.01
CA GLN A 349 -5.26 -16.87 -10.97
C GLN A 349 -5.49 -15.57 -10.18
N GLN A 350 -6.76 -15.29 -9.87
CA GLN A 350 -7.20 -14.21 -8.98
C GLN A 350 -7.66 -14.84 -7.66
N CYS A 351 -7.29 -14.24 -6.53
CA CYS A 351 -7.75 -14.67 -5.21
C CYS A 351 -8.84 -13.73 -4.69
N GLY A 352 -9.74 -14.26 -3.86
CA GLY A 352 -10.70 -13.49 -3.06
C GLY A 352 -11.80 -12.71 -3.81
N ILE A 353 -12.10 -13.08 -5.08
CA ILE A 353 -13.09 -12.42 -5.98
C ILE A 353 -14.06 -13.44 -6.57
#